data_AF-A0A5C5FPT4-F1
#
_entry.id   AF-A0A5C5FPT4-F1
#
_cell.length_a   1.000
_cell.length_b   1.000
_cell.length_c   1.000
_cell.angle_alpha   90.00
_cell.angle_beta   90.00
_cell.angle_gamma   90.00
#
_symmetry.space_group_name_H-M   'P 1'
#
loop_
_entity.id
_entity.type
_entity.pdbx_description
1 polymer ?
#
loop_
_entity_poly.entity_id
_entity_poly.type
_entity_poly.pdbx_seq_one_letter_code
_entity_poly.pdbx_strand_id
1 'polypeptide(L)' 'KHRRRTSPPQLRVLEYHFDRNPKPDVSLRRALSEQLDMTPREVQVWFQNRRAKVKK' A
#
# COMPACT_ATOMS: atom_id res chain seq x y z
N LYS A 1 -12.29 -5.97 15.19
CA LYS A 1 -10.97 -5.44 14.74
C LYS A 1 -11.20 -4.08 14.08
N HIS A 2 -10.80 -2.97 14.71
CA HIS A 2 -10.95 -1.63 14.13
C HIS A 2 -10.16 -1.55 12.81
N ARG A 3 -10.80 -1.21 11.69
CA ARG A 3 -10.10 -0.90 10.45
C ARG A 3 -9.32 0.40 10.68
N ARG A 4 -8.00 0.32 10.84
CA ARG A 4 -7.17 1.51 10.72
C ARG A 4 -7.30 2.00 9.27
N ARG A 5 -7.86 3.19 9.10
CA ARG A 5 -7.86 3.85 7.79
C ARG A 5 -6.45 4.33 7.53
N THR A 6 -5.94 4.03 6.34
CA THR A 6 -4.69 4.60 5.85
C THR A 6 -4.84 6.13 5.83
N SER A 7 -3.93 6.82 6.49
CA SER A 7 -3.97 8.28 6.61
C SER A 7 -3.74 8.93 5.24
N PRO A 8 -4.26 10.15 4.98
CA PRO A 8 -3.98 10.87 3.72
C PRO A 8 -2.50 10.94 3.32
N PRO A 9 -1.52 11.23 4.22
CA PRO A 9 -0.10 11.20 3.85
C PRO A 9 0.39 9.81 3.46
N GLN A 10 -0.07 8.76 4.16
CA GLN A 10 0.30 7.38 3.82
C GLN A 10 -0.24 6.98 2.44
N LEU A 11 -1.46 7.41 2.11
CA LEU A 11 -2.07 7.18 0.80
C LEU A 11 -1.27 7.80 -0.34
N ARG A 12 -0.77 9.05 -0.19
CA ARG A 12 0.02 9.71 -1.23
C ARG A 12 1.28 8.93 -1.59
N VAL A 13 1.97 8.38 -0.59
CA VAL A 13 3.15 7.54 -0.81
C VAL A 13 2.77 6.23 -1.49
N LEU A 14 1.73 5.55 -1.01
CA LEU A 14 1.26 4.30 -1.61
C LEU A 14 0.83 4.47 -3.08
N GLU A 15 0.13 5.56 -3.41
CA GLU A 15 -0.27 5.90 -4.78
C GLU A 15 0.93 6.22 -5.67
N TYR A 16 1.89 7.01 -5.17
CA TYR A 16 3.13 7.30 -5.90
C TYR A 16 3.91 6.02 -6.27
N HIS A 17 4.01 5.07 -5.34
CA HIS A 17 4.66 3.79 -5.61
C HIS A 17 3.79 2.88 -6.50
N PHE A 18 2.47 2.95 -6.38
CA PHE A 18 1.54 2.18 -7.21
C PHE A 18 1.65 2.53 -8.70
N ASP A 19 1.75 3.81 -9.02
CA ASP A 19 1.85 4.27 -10.42
C ASP A 19 3.14 3.79 -11.08
N ARG A 20 4.21 3.61 -10.31
CA ARG A 20 5.50 3.09 -10.78
C ARG A 20 5.54 1.57 -10.81
N ASN A 21 5.03 0.93 -9.78
CA ASN A 21 5.00 -0.52 -9.64
C ASN A 21 3.72 -0.98 -8.93
N PRO A 22 2.67 -1.37 -9.68
CA PRO A 22 1.42 -1.84 -9.10
C PRO A 22 1.51 -3.25 -8.47
N LYS A 23 2.64 -3.95 -8.65
CA LYS A 23 2.93 -5.26 -8.06
C LYS A 23 4.25 -5.21 -7.27
N PRO A 24 4.27 -4.54 -6.10
CA PRO A 24 5.47 -4.43 -5.28
C PRO A 24 5.92 -5.81 -4.80
N ASP A 25 7.22 -6.06 -4.84
CA ASP A 25 7.85 -7.28 -4.32
C ASP A 25 7.89 -7.28 -2.78
N VAL A 26 8.53 -8.30 -2.18
CA VAL A 26 8.61 -8.41 -0.71
C VAL A 26 9.46 -7.28 -0.11
N SER A 27 10.57 -6.92 -0.75
CA SER A 27 11.50 -5.87 -0.33
C SER A 27 10.83 -4.50 -0.30
N LEU A 28 10.16 -4.11 -1.39
CA LEU A 28 9.46 -2.83 -1.50
C LEU A 28 8.30 -2.75 -0.51
N ARG A 29 7.57 -3.85 -0.29
CA ARG A 29 6.53 -3.87 0.74
C ARG A 29 7.09 -3.67 2.15
N ARG A 30 8.27 -4.22 2.47
CA ARG A 30 8.93 -4.00 3.76
C ARG A 30 9.39 -2.54 3.91
N ALA A 31 10.07 -1.99 2.89
CA ALA A 31 10.50 -0.59 2.90
C ALA A 31 9.31 0.37 3.09
N LEU A 32 8.20 0.15 2.38
CA LEU A 32 6.98 0.95 2.54
C LEU A 32 6.33 0.76 3.91
N SER A 33 6.39 -0.45 4.47
CA SER A 33 5.84 -0.73 5.79
C SER A 33 6.58 0.04 6.88
N GLU A 34 7.90 0.10 6.79
CA GLU A 34 8.76 0.87 7.71
C GLU A 34 8.56 2.38 7.52
N GLN A 35 8.50 2.86 6.28
CA GLN A 35 8.32 4.28 5.98
C GLN A 35 6.95 4.82 6.41
N LEU A 36 5.90 3.99 6.31
CA LEU A 36 4.52 4.40 6.55
C LEU A 36 4.02 4.03 7.93
N ASP A 37 4.83 3.39 8.78
CA ASP A 37 4.38 2.79 10.04
C ASP A 37 3.15 1.89 9.84
N MET A 38 3.25 1.02 8.83
CA MET A 38 2.23 0.04 8.46
C MET A 38 2.82 -1.36 8.57
N THR A 39 1.98 -2.38 8.64
CA THR A 39 2.45 -3.76 8.48
C THR A 39 2.65 -4.10 7.00
N PRO A 40 3.61 -4.98 6.63
CA PRO A 40 3.75 -5.45 5.24
C PRO A 40 2.46 -6.05 4.67
N ARG A 41 1.62 -6.61 5.54
CA ARG A 41 0.30 -7.15 5.18
C ARG A 41 -0.69 -6.06 4.82
N GLU A 42 -0.72 -4.95 5.54
CA GLU A 42 -1.59 -3.81 5.20
C GLU A 42 -1.19 -3.18 3.87
N VAL A 43 0.12 -3.01 3.63
CA VAL A 43 0.63 -2.56 2.33
C VAL A 43 0.18 -3.54 1.23
N GLN A 44 0.36 -4.85 1.42
CA GLN A 44 -0.08 -5.86 0.46
C GLN A 44 -1.58 -5.76 0.13
N VAL A 45 -2.43 -5.67 1.15
CA VAL A 45 -3.89 -5.57 1.00
C VAL A 45 -4.28 -4.27 0.29
N TRP A 46 -3.62 -3.16 0.62
CA TRP A 46 -3.85 -1.89 -0.06
C TRP A 46 -3.57 -1.99 -1.57
N PHE A 47 -2.42 -2.56 -1.95
CA PHE A 47 -2.07 -2.75 -3.37
C PHE A 47 -3.02 -3.72 -4.08
N GLN A 48 -3.48 -4.78 -3.40
CA GLN A 48 -4.50 -5.69 -3.92
C GLN A 48 -5.82 -4.97 -4.18
N ASN A 49 -6.33 -4.22 -3.20
CA ASN A 49 -7.56 -3.46 -3.31
C ASN A 49 -7.47 -2.36 -4.37
N ARG A 50 -6.33 -1.67 -4.46
CA ARG A 50 -6.08 -0.65 -5.47
C ARG A 50 -6.10 -1.23 -6.87
N ARG A 51 -5.44 -2.38 -7.11
CA ARG A 51 -5.52 -3.09 -8.41
C ARG A 51 -6.94 -3.55 -8.74
N ALA A 52 -7.68 -4.06 -7.76
CA ALA A 52 -9.07 -4.46 -7.97
C ALA A 52 -9.95 -3.26 -8.37
N LYS A 53 -9.69 -2.08 -7.81
CA LYS A 53 -10.39 -0.84 -8.17
C LYS A 53 -10.03 -0.32 -9.57
N VAL A 54 -8.77 -0.48 -10.02
CA VAL A 54 -8.33 -0.06 -11.37
C VAL A 54 -8.83 -1.02 -12.46
N LYS A 55 -8.97 -2.30 -12.14
CA LYS A 55 -9.51 -3.31 -13.07
C LYS A 55 -11.03 -3.26 -13.24
N LYS A 56 -11.72 -2.43 -12.45
CA LYS A 56 -13.17 -2.29 -12.43
C LYS A 56 -13.56 -0.98 -13.08
#